data_AF-A0A662Z062-F1
#
_entry.id   AF-A0A662Z062-F1
#
_cell.length_a   1.000
_cell.length_b   1.000
_cell.length_c   1.000
_cell.angle_alpha   90.00
_cell.angle_beta   90.00
_cell.angle_gamma   90.00
#
_symmetry.space_group_name_H-M   'P 1'
#
loop_
_entity.id
_entity.type
_entity.pdbx_description
1 polymer ?
#
loop_
_entity_poly.entity_id
_entity_poly.type
_entity_poly.pdbx_seq_one_letter_code
_entity_poly.pdbx_strand_id
1 'polypeptide(L)'
;MNTTETIEILDQIDVIIDKIKQSEPYVNFVKQSIILEQDKNAQALIIAFNRLKEDFEEVSRFGKYHPDFSEKRRALNKAKKTLDMNESVIEFRRAEFQLQTMLDTVLYEAGIGISQHVNIVSSNPLFAVGTGGGCSTGGSCGCSTAS
;
A
#
# COMPACT_ATOMS: atom_id res chain seq x y z
N MET A 1 -24.07 4.63 27.74
CA MET A 1 -23.87 3.95 26.45
C MET A 1 -24.98 2.91 26.35
N ASN A 2 -26.03 3.19 25.57
CA ASN A 2 -27.20 2.31 25.48
C ASN A 2 -26.89 1.15 24.53
N THR A 3 -27.10 -0.08 24.96
CA THR A 3 -26.88 -1.29 24.16
C THR A 3 -27.68 -1.33 22.86
N THR A 4 -28.81 -0.63 22.79
CA THR A 4 -29.65 -0.54 21.59
C THR A 4 -29.01 0.31 20.49
N GLU A 5 -28.43 1.47 20.83
CA GLU A 5 -27.75 2.36 19.88
C GLU A 5 -26.51 1.68 19.26
N THR A 6 -25.82 0.85 20.03
CA THR A 6 -24.68 0.08 19.52
C THR A 6 -25.09 -1.00 18.53
N ILE A 7 -26.27 -1.60 18.69
CA ILE A 7 -26.78 -2.63 17.76
C ILE A 7 -27.15 -1.99 16.43
N GLU A 8 -27.82 -0.84 16.45
CA GLU A 8 -28.21 -0.11 15.23
C GLU A 8 -27.00 0.32 14.38
N ILE A 9 -25.88 0.69 15.03
CA ILE A 9 -24.64 1.02 14.33
C ILE A 9 -24.02 -0.21 13.67
N LEU A 10 -24.05 -1.36 14.35
CA LEU A 10 -23.52 -2.62 13.79
C LEU A 10 -24.33 -3.07 12.56
N ASP A 11 -25.65 -2.98 12.62
CA ASP A 11 -26.52 -3.30 11.48
C ASP A 11 -26.22 -2.39 10.27
N GLN A 12 -25.95 -1.10 10.51
CA GLN A 12 -25.56 -0.17 9.45
C GLN A 12 -24.18 -0.50 8.86
N ILE A 13 -23.23 -0.92 9.70
CA ILE A 13 -21.91 -1.37 9.26
C ILE A 13 -22.05 -2.60 8.36
N ASP A 14 -22.87 -3.58 8.73
CA ASP A 14 -23.09 -4.79 7.93
C ASP A 14 -23.66 -4.46 6.54
N VAL A 15 -24.60 -3.52 6.46
CA VAL A 15 -25.13 -3.03 5.17
C VAL A 15 -24.03 -2.39 4.31
N ILE A 16 -23.12 -1.63 4.92
CA ILE A 16 -21.98 -1.02 4.19
C ILE A 16 -21.02 -2.11 3.72
N ILE A 17 -20.70 -3.09 4.56
CA ILE A 17 -19.84 -4.23 4.21
C ILE A 17 -20.40 -5.00 3.01
N ASP A 18 -21.70 -5.28 3.01
CA ASP A 18 -22.34 -6.01 1.91
C ASP A 18 -22.32 -5.21 0.60
N LYS A 19 -22.52 -3.89 0.68
CA LYS A 19 -22.36 -3.00 -0.49
C LYS A 19 -20.93 -2.97 -1.00
N ILE A 20 -19.94 -2.92 -0.12
CA ILE A 20 -18.52 -2.99 -0.47
C ILE A 20 -18.23 -4.31 -1.18
N LYS A 21 -18.73 -5.44 -0.68
CA LYS A 21 -18.54 -6.77 -1.31
C LYS A 21 -19.18 -6.88 -2.70
N GLN A 22 -20.27 -6.16 -2.95
CA GLN A 22 -20.94 -6.12 -4.25
C GLN A 22 -20.31 -5.13 -5.23
N SER A 23 -19.40 -4.27 -4.76
CA SER A 23 -18.73 -3.27 -5.59
C SER A 23 -17.80 -3.88 -6.63
N GLU A 24 -17.68 -3.22 -7.78
CA GLU A 24 -16.73 -3.62 -8.83
C GLU A 24 -15.27 -3.69 -8.34
N PRO A 25 -14.74 -2.72 -7.57
CA PRO A 25 -13.36 -2.81 -7.05
C PRO A 25 -13.11 -4.06 -6.22
N TYR A 26 -14.07 -4.46 -5.37
CA TYR A 26 -13.94 -5.67 -4.56
C TYR A 26 -13.98 -6.94 -5.41
N VAL A 27 -14.94 -7.04 -6.34
CA VAL A 27 -15.05 -8.18 -7.25
C VAL A 27 -13.79 -8.32 -8.11
N ASN A 28 -13.26 -7.21 -8.62
CA ASN A 28 -12.01 -7.20 -9.37
C ASN A 28 -10.82 -7.63 -8.50
N PHE A 29 -10.71 -7.13 -7.26
CA PHE A 29 -9.67 -7.55 -6.32
C PHE A 29 -9.71 -9.07 -6.08
N VAL A 30 -10.88 -9.64 -5.78
CA VAL A 30 -11.02 -11.09 -5.57
C VAL A 30 -10.60 -11.86 -6.82
N LYS A 31 -11.02 -11.42 -8.01
CA LYS A 31 -10.65 -12.04 -9.27
C LYS A 31 -9.12 -12.02 -9.48
N GLN A 32 -8.47 -10.88 -9.28
CA GLN A 32 -7.01 -10.76 -9.46
C GLN A 32 -6.24 -11.56 -8.40
N SER A 33 -6.77 -11.66 -7.17
CA SER A 33 -6.19 -12.53 -6.13
C SER A 33 -6.15 -13.99 -6.58
N ILE A 34 -7.26 -14.49 -7.13
CA ILE A 34 -7.35 -15.86 -7.65
C ILE A 34 -6.38 -16.08 -8.81
N ILE A 35 -6.26 -15.10 -9.73
CA ILE A 35 -5.32 -15.17 -10.86
C ILE A 35 -3.88 -15.24 -10.35
N LEU A 36 -3.50 -14.40 -9.38
CA LEU A 36 -2.17 -14.40 -8.78
C LEU A 36 -1.86 -15.71 -8.06
N GLU A 37 -2.82 -16.28 -7.34
CA GLU A 37 -2.68 -17.57 -6.66
C GLU A 37 -2.46 -18.73 -7.65
N GLN A 38 -3.08 -18.67 -8.82
CA GLN A 38 -2.95 -19.69 -9.87
C GLN A 38 -1.68 -19.54 -10.72
N ASP A 39 -1.08 -18.34 -10.77
CA ASP A 39 0.15 -18.07 -11.50
C ASP A 39 1.37 -18.66 -10.77
N LYS A 40 1.77 -19.86 -11.18
CA LYS A 40 2.95 -20.57 -10.64
C LYS A 40 4.24 -19.77 -10.75
N ASN A 41 4.40 -18.95 -11.79
CA ASN A 41 5.61 -18.14 -11.97
C ASN A 41 5.62 -16.99 -10.96
N ALA A 42 4.50 -16.29 -10.80
CA ALA A 42 4.36 -15.26 -9.78
C ALA A 42 4.59 -15.82 -8.37
N GLN A 43 4.00 -16.98 -8.05
CA GLN A 43 4.20 -17.65 -6.76
C GLN A 43 5.68 -18.00 -6.51
N ALA A 44 6.39 -18.52 -7.51
CA ALA A 44 7.82 -18.80 -7.40
C ALA A 44 8.64 -17.53 -7.13
N LEU A 45 8.31 -16.42 -7.80
CA LEU A 45 8.95 -15.12 -7.58
C LEU A 45 8.67 -14.57 -6.17
N ILE A 46 7.44 -14.70 -5.67
CA ILE A 46 7.04 -14.28 -4.32
C ILE A 46 7.83 -15.07 -3.27
N ILE A 47 7.92 -16.39 -3.42
CA ILE A 47 8.68 -17.25 -2.50
C ILE A 47 10.16 -16.86 -2.52
N ALA A 48 10.75 -16.66 -3.70
CA ALA A 48 12.16 -16.26 -3.82
C ALA A 48 12.42 -14.89 -3.20
N PHE A 49 11.52 -13.92 -3.40
CA PHE A 49 11.61 -12.59 -2.81
C PHE A 49 11.52 -12.64 -1.28
N ASN A 50 10.58 -13.41 -0.73
CA ASN A 50 10.41 -13.54 0.72
C ASN A 50 11.64 -14.15 1.39
N ARG A 51 12.26 -15.18 0.79
CA ARG A 51 13.52 -15.75 1.30
C ARG A 51 14.66 -14.72 1.33
N LEU A 52 14.83 -13.97 0.23
CA LEU A 52 15.85 -12.91 0.17
C LEU A 52 15.57 -11.76 1.14
N LYS A 53 14.29 -11.52 1.47
CA LYS A 53 13.88 -10.53 2.45
C LYS A 53 14.25 -10.99 3.87
N GLU A 54 13.98 -12.23 4.22
CA GLU A 54 14.39 -12.84 5.50
C GLU A 54 15.91 -12.78 5.66
N ASP A 55 16.65 -13.22 4.63
CA ASP A 55 18.12 -13.14 4.58
C ASP A 55 18.66 -11.72 4.78
N PHE A 56 17.99 -10.73 4.18
CA PHE A 56 18.36 -9.33 4.32
C PHE A 56 18.01 -8.78 5.71
N GLU A 57 16.87 -9.17 6.29
CA GLU A 57 16.47 -8.77 7.63
C GLU A 57 17.46 -9.28 8.69
N GLU A 58 17.95 -10.51 8.56
CA GLU A 58 19.00 -11.04 9.44
C GLU A 58 20.26 -10.19 9.40
N VAL A 59 20.75 -9.85 8.20
CA VAL A 59 21.96 -9.04 8.04
C VAL A 59 21.74 -7.57 8.41
N SER A 60 20.54 -7.04 8.17
CA SER A 60 20.16 -5.67 8.52
C SER A 60 20.14 -5.45 10.04
N ARG A 61 19.80 -6.48 10.83
CA ARG A 61 19.83 -6.41 12.31
C ARG A 61 21.20 -6.08 12.88
N PHE A 62 22.28 -6.51 12.22
CA PHE A 62 23.66 -6.22 12.62
C PHE A 62 24.18 -4.87 12.08
N GLY A 63 23.39 -4.21 11.23
CA GLY A 63 23.69 -2.88 10.69
C GLY A 63 24.58 -2.88 9.44
N LYS A 64 24.88 -1.67 8.96
CA LYS A 64 25.49 -1.41 7.64
C LYS A 64 26.92 -1.94 7.45
N TYR A 65 27.58 -2.39 8.52
CA TYR A 65 28.96 -2.87 8.49
C TYR A 65 29.08 -4.38 8.27
N HIS A 66 27.96 -5.10 8.14
CA HIS A 66 28.00 -6.51 7.80
C HIS A 66 28.55 -6.69 6.37
N PRO A 67 29.52 -7.60 6.15
CA PRO A 67 30.18 -7.77 4.85
C PRO A 67 29.18 -8.04 3.72
N ASP A 68 28.14 -8.84 4.00
CA ASP A 68 27.14 -9.25 3.01
C ASP A 68 25.98 -8.25 2.84
N PHE A 69 25.95 -7.13 3.58
CA PHE A 69 24.82 -6.19 3.55
C PHE A 69 24.56 -5.64 2.15
N SER A 70 25.62 -5.22 1.46
CA SER A 70 25.51 -4.65 0.10
C SER A 70 25.06 -5.70 -0.91
N GLU A 71 25.56 -6.93 -0.80
CA GLU A 71 25.21 -8.03 -1.69
C GLU A 71 23.75 -8.45 -1.51
N LYS A 72 23.31 -8.72 -0.27
CA LYS A 72 21.93 -9.09 0.03
C LYS A 72 20.95 -7.97 -0.34
N ARG A 73 21.32 -6.69 -0.14
CA ARG A 73 20.51 -5.55 -0.60
C ARG A 73 20.35 -5.54 -2.12
N ARG A 74 21.41 -5.81 -2.88
CA ARG A 74 21.35 -5.87 -4.35
C ARG A 74 20.48 -7.04 -4.82
N ALA A 75 20.65 -8.21 -4.22
CA ALA A 75 19.84 -9.40 -4.51
C ALA A 75 18.35 -9.15 -4.24
N LEU A 76 18.03 -8.56 -3.08
CA LEU A 76 16.66 -8.18 -2.71
C LEU A 76 16.04 -7.21 -3.70
N ASN A 77 16.76 -6.14 -4.08
CA ASN A 77 16.27 -5.15 -5.05
C ASN A 77 16.06 -5.77 -6.44
N LYS A 78 16.94 -6.68 -6.87
CA LYS A 78 16.79 -7.38 -8.16
C LYS A 78 15.55 -8.28 -8.14
N ALA A 79 15.37 -9.07 -7.09
CA ALA A 79 14.20 -9.93 -6.93
C ALA A 79 12.90 -9.11 -6.86
N LYS A 80 12.91 -7.98 -6.13
CA LYS A 80 11.78 -7.04 -6.08
C LYS A 80 11.43 -6.53 -7.48
N LYS A 81 12.43 -6.09 -8.26
CA LYS A 81 12.22 -5.59 -9.61
C LYS A 81 11.61 -6.65 -10.53
N THR A 82 12.07 -7.90 -10.43
CA THR A 82 11.50 -9.00 -11.20
C THR A 82 10.05 -9.31 -10.79
N LEU A 83 9.75 -9.29 -9.50
CA LEU A 83 8.40 -9.47 -8.97
C LEU A 83 7.46 -8.33 -9.39
N ASP A 84 7.92 -7.08 -9.33
CA ASP A 84 7.17 -5.89 -9.73
C ASP A 84 6.92 -5.81 -11.24
N MET A 85 7.62 -6.61 -12.05
CA MET A 85 7.44 -6.72 -13.51
C MET A 85 6.49 -7.84 -13.93
N ASN A 86 6.05 -8.70 -13.01
CA ASN A 86 5.12 -9.77 -13.34
C ASN A 86 3.71 -9.20 -13.51
N GLU A 87 3.06 -9.52 -14.63
CA GLU A 87 1.74 -9.00 -15.00
C GLU A 87 0.67 -9.30 -13.93
N SER A 88 0.62 -10.54 -13.43
CA SER A 88 -0.34 -10.96 -12.40
C SER A 88 -0.16 -10.16 -11.10
N VAL A 89 1.09 -9.85 -10.73
CA VAL A 89 1.41 -9.01 -9.57
C VAL A 89 1.02 -7.55 -9.80
N ILE A 90 1.27 -7.01 -11.00
CA ILE A 90 0.91 -5.64 -11.37
C ILE A 90 -0.60 -5.44 -11.29
N GLU A 91 -1.37 -6.34 -11.92
CA GLU A 91 -2.83 -6.26 -11.95
C GLU A 91 -3.45 -6.49 -10.58
N PHE A 92 -2.89 -7.40 -9.77
CA PHE A 92 -3.29 -7.57 -8.37
C PHE A 92 -3.09 -6.28 -7.56
N ARG A 93 -1.90 -5.67 -7.62
CA ARG A 93 -1.62 -4.42 -6.88
C ARG A 93 -2.49 -3.25 -7.35
N ARG A 94 -2.82 -3.22 -8.64
CA ARG A 94 -3.75 -2.23 -9.19
C ARG A 94 -5.15 -2.41 -8.61
N ALA A 95 -5.64 -3.65 -8.55
CA ALA A 95 -6.95 -3.95 -7.97
C ALA A 95 -6.98 -3.67 -6.46
N GLU A 96 -5.91 -4.00 -5.74
CA GLU A 96 -5.73 -3.66 -4.32
C GLU A 96 -5.77 -2.14 -4.09
N PHE A 97 -5.05 -1.36 -4.90
CA PHE A 97 -5.06 0.10 -4.80
C PHE A 97 -6.45 0.71 -5.07
N GLN A 98 -7.19 0.17 -6.04
CA GLN A 98 -8.56 0.60 -6.32
C GLN A 98 -9.51 0.31 -5.16
N LEU A 99 -9.43 -0.89 -4.57
CA LEU A 99 -10.20 -1.25 -3.39
C LEU A 99 -9.85 -0.35 -2.20
N GLN A 100 -8.56 -0.13 -1.94
CA GLN A 100 -8.09 0.75 -0.86
C GLN A 100 -8.62 2.18 -1.04
N THR A 101 -8.55 2.72 -2.26
CA THR A 101 -9.06 4.07 -2.56
C THR A 101 -10.55 4.19 -2.25
N MET A 102 -11.33 3.18 -2.61
CA MET A 102 -12.77 3.16 -2.29
C MET A 102 -13.01 3.08 -0.78
N LEU A 103 -12.26 2.24 -0.05
CA LEU A 103 -12.36 2.15 1.41
C LEU A 103 -12.00 3.47 2.08
N ASP A 104 -10.95 4.14 1.60
CA ASP A 104 -10.55 5.45 2.11
C ASP A 104 -11.66 6.49 1.88
N THR A 105 -12.33 6.49 0.73
CA THR A 105 -13.48 7.37 0.46
C THR A 105 -14.62 7.09 1.43
N VAL A 106 -14.98 5.82 1.67
CA VAL A 106 -16.04 5.46 2.61
C VAL A 106 -15.70 5.92 4.04
N LEU A 107 -14.46 5.73 4.47
CA LEU A 107 -13.98 6.20 5.77
C LEU A 107 -14.00 7.73 5.87
N TYR A 108 -13.67 8.42 4.78
CA TYR A 108 -13.70 9.87 4.72
C TYR A 108 -15.12 10.43 4.84
N GLU A 109 -16.07 9.87 4.09
CA GLU A 109 -17.48 10.26 4.17
C GLU A 109 -18.07 9.96 5.56
N ALA A 110 -17.76 8.80 6.13
CA ALA A 110 -18.18 8.45 7.48
C ALA A 110 -17.56 9.39 8.54
N GLY A 111 -16.28 9.77 8.39
CA GLY A 111 -15.57 10.63 9.32
C GLY A 111 -16.12 12.07 9.37
N ILE A 112 -16.40 12.67 8.21
CA ILE A 112 -17.01 14.01 8.14
C ILE A 112 -18.39 14.04 8.81
N GLY A 113 -19.15 12.94 8.70
CA GLY A 113 -20.46 12.82 9.34
C GLY A 113 -20.42 12.92 10.87
N ILE A 114 -19.29 12.59 11.50
CA ILE A 114 -19.13 12.57 12.96
C ILE A 114 -18.44 13.85 13.47
N SER A 115 -17.51 14.42 12.71
CA SER A 115 -16.88 15.71 13.03
C SER A 115 -16.20 16.32 11.79
N GLN A 116 -16.39 17.63 11.59
CA GLN A 116 -15.74 18.37 10.49
C GLN A 116 -14.21 18.43 10.60
N HIS A 117 -13.61 17.97 11.70
CA HIS A 117 -12.16 18.03 11.98
C HIS A 117 -11.57 16.65 12.35
N VAL A 118 -12.05 15.55 11.75
CA VAL A 118 -11.39 14.25 11.92
C VAL A 118 -10.16 14.19 11.02
N ASN A 119 -8.98 14.01 11.64
CA ASN A 119 -7.71 13.85 10.93
C ASN A 119 -7.58 12.38 10.49
N ILE A 120 -8.13 12.05 9.32
CA ILE A 120 -8.06 10.70 8.76
C ILE A 120 -6.66 10.51 8.19
N VAL A 121 -5.83 9.74 8.89
CA VAL A 121 -4.52 9.33 8.38
C VAL A 121 -4.75 8.28 7.30
N SER A 122 -5.01 8.72 6.07
CA SER A 122 -5.05 7.83 4.92
C SER A 122 -3.64 7.58 4.39
N SER A 123 -3.35 6.33 4.05
CA SER A 123 -2.13 5.95 3.33
C SER A 123 -2.15 6.35 1.85
N ASN A 124 -3.27 6.88 1.36
CA ASN A 124 -3.46 7.27 -0.03
C ASN A 124 -3.10 8.74 -0.25
N PRO A 125 -2.19 9.07 -1.19
CA PRO A 125 -1.78 10.44 -1.45
C PRO A 125 -2.94 11.36 -1.88
N LEU A 126 -4.08 10.82 -2.32
CA LEU A 126 -5.28 11.61 -2.63
C LEU A 126 -5.93 12.28 -1.40
N PHE A 127 -5.76 11.69 -0.21
CA PHE A 127 -6.38 12.15 1.03
C PHE A 127 -5.36 12.70 2.04
N ALA A 128 -4.09 12.89 1.62
CA ALA A 128 -3.08 13.57 2.42
C ALA A 128 -3.46 15.06 2.55
N VAL A 129 -4.37 15.38 3.47
CA VAL A 129 -4.71 16.74 3.87
C VAL A 129 -3.53 17.28 4.68
N GLY A 130 -2.65 18.02 4.00
CA GLY A 130 -1.81 19.08 4.58
C GLY A 130 -0.89 18.69 5.75
N THR A 131 0.30 18.20 5.44
CA THR A 131 1.51 18.65 6.15
C THR A 131 2.36 19.44 5.18
N GLY A 132 2.73 20.65 5.61
CA GLY A 132 3.22 21.75 4.80
C GLY A 132 4.52 21.51 4.02
N GLY A 133 4.84 22.56 3.25
CA GLY A 133 5.98 22.64 2.34
C GLY A 133 7.26 22.01 2.87
N GLY A 134 7.86 21.21 2.01
CA GLY A 134 9.17 20.59 2.18
C GLY A 134 9.84 20.40 0.84
N CYS A 135 9.85 21.43 0.01
CA CYS A 135 10.77 21.52 -1.12
C CYS A 135 12.18 21.66 -0.54
N SER A 136 12.79 20.54 -0.15
CA SER A 136 14.22 20.45 0.12
C SER A 136 14.96 20.43 -1.22
N THR A 137 14.90 21.54 -1.96
CA THR A 137 15.85 21.85 -3.03
C THR A 137 17.01 22.61 -2.40
N GLY A 138 17.72 21.91 -1.52
CA GLY A 138 19.02 22.32 -1.00
C GLY A 138 20.10 21.74 -1.91
N GLY A 139 20.36 22.42 -3.02
CA GLY A 139 21.34 21.98 -4.01
C GLY A 139 21.55 22.99 -5.13
N SER A 140 22.19 24.12 -4.82
CA SER A 140 23.18 24.78 -5.69
C SER A 140 22.89 24.75 -7.21
N CYS A 141 21.93 25.55 -7.68
CA CYS A 141 21.81 25.90 -9.10
C CYS A 141 22.84 27.01 -9.41
N GLY A 142 24.10 26.63 -9.61
CA GLY A 142 25.14 27.54 -10.10
C GLY A 142 25.01 27.72 -11.60
N CYS A 143 24.15 28.64 -12.06
CA CYS A 143 24.15 29.12 -13.44
C CYS A 143 24.95 30.41 -13.50
N SER A 144 26.23 30.28 -13.85
CA SER A 144 27.09 31.39 -14.22
C SER A 144 26.70 31.89 -15.60
N THR A 145 26.16 33.11 -15.66
CA THR A 145 26.15 33.93 -16.87
C THR A 145 27.60 34.32 -17.16
N ALA A 146 28.23 33.65 -18.12
CA ALA A 146 29.44 34.15 -18.77
C ALA A 146 29.01 34.86 -20.06
N SER A 147 29.39 36.14 -20.12
CA SER A 147 29.63 37.05 -21.25
C SER A 147 29.02 36.76 -22.61
#